data_AF-A0A4Y2VQP8-F1
#
_entry.id   AF-A0A4Y2VQP8-F1
#
_cell.length_a   1.000
_cell.length_b   1.000
_cell.length_c   1.000
_cell.angle_alpha   90.00
_cell.angle_beta   90.00
_cell.angle_gamma   90.00
#
_symmetry.space_group_name_H-M   'P 1'
#
loop_
_entity.id
_entity.type
_entity.pdbx_description
1 polymer ?
#
loop_
_entity_poly.entity_id
_entity_poly.type
_entity_poly.pdbx_seq_one_letter_code
_entity_poly.pdbx_strand_id
1 'polypeptide(L)'
;MHQARWMVRAIYSLKLSLFTSQLKSNTKDKEALLHVCLFIVTIYVKPWLQWILAVKAPYKDLCFLKSLKVYEKVNESISKAAFQKFSQHLWYFTDEIEVLALSDDDVDEETKLKIMANLHTEIFSTHEKRYIPSKEEL
;
A
#
# COMPACT_ATOMS: atom_id res chain seq x y z
N MET A 1 12.49 10.24 1.81
CA MET A 1 13.36 9.06 2.06
C MET A 1 12.66 8.01 2.95
N HIS A 2 11.73 7.20 2.42
CA HIS A 2 10.98 6.21 3.23
C HIS A 2 10.84 4.81 2.61
N GLN A 3 10.87 4.67 1.28
CA GLN A 3 10.60 3.38 0.59
C GLN A 3 11.62 2.27 0.91
N ALA A 4 12.92 2.61 1.01
CA ALA A 4 13.98 1.61 1.21
C ALA A 4 13.98 0.98 2.62
N ARG A 5 13.48 1.69 3.65
CA ARG A 5 13.55 1.21 5.05
C ARG A 5 12.62 0.03 5.34
N TRP A 6 11.46 -0.02 4.68
CA TRP A 6 10.52 -1.13 4.85
C TRP A 6 10.97 -2.37 4.08
N MET A 7 11.48 -2.21 2.86
CA MET A 7 11.99 -3.35 2.09
C MET A 7 13.19 -4.02 2.77
N VAL A 8 14.11 -3.26 3.36
CA VAL A 8 15.23 -3.84 4.11
C VAL A 8 14.73 -4.71 5.26
N ARG A 9 13.68 -4.29 5.98
CA ARG A 9 13.05 -5.08 7.04
C ARG A 9 12.34 -6.31 6.49
N ALA A 10 11.66 -6.18 5.36
CA ALA A 10 10.98 -7.30 4.69
C ALA A 10 11.99 -8.38 4.26
N ILE A 11 13.07 -8.00 3.58
CA ILE A 11 14.16 -8.90 3.20
C ILE A 11 14.79 -9.56 4.43
N TYR A 12 15.01 -8.77 5.50
CA TYR A 12 15.53 -9.30 6.75
C TYR A 12 14.60 -10.35 7.37
N SER A 13 13.29 -10.10 7.42
CA SER A 13 12.30 -11.07 7.92
C SER A 13 12.30 -12.36 7.09
N LEU A 14 12.34 -12.26 5.76
CA LEU A 14 12.42 -13.43 4.87
C LEU A 14 13.71 -14.22 5.13
N LYS A 15 14.84 -13.53 5.21
CA LYS A 15 16.12 -14.17 5.55
C LYS A 15 16.04 -14.87 6.91
N LEU A 16 15.53 -14.18 7.93
CA LEU A 16 15.38 -14.72 9.27
C LEU A 16 14.51 -15.99 9.26
N SER A 17 13.44 -16.01 8.45
CA SER A 17 12.57 -17.17 8.28
C SER A 17 13.32 -18.36 7.67
N LEU A 18 14.14 -18.14 6.64
CA LEU A 18 14.96 -19.19 6.01
C LEU A 18 15.99 -19.79 6.95
N PHE A 19 16.54 -19.00 7.89
CA PHE A 19 17.53 -19.45 8.88
C PHE A 19 16.91 -19.85 10.22
N THR A 20 15.58 -20.03 10.32
CA THR A 20 14.89 -20.39 11.58
C THR A 20 15.36 -21.72 12.19
N SER A 21 15.95 -22.62 11.41
CA SER A 21 16.54 -23.86 11.91
C SER A 21 17.85 -23.63 12.67
N GLN A 22 18.59 -22.57 12.33
CA GLN A 22 19.87 -22.20 12.96
C GLN A 22 19.67 -21.27 14.16
N LEU A 23 18.48 -20.67 14.29
CA LEU A 23 18.13 -19.76 15.36
C LEU A 23 17.47 -20.50 16.53
N LYS A 24 17.99 -20.27 17.74
CA LYS A 24 17.33 -20.68 18.99
C LYS A 24 16.16 -19.72 19.27
N SER A 25 15.08 -19.82 18.51
CA SER A 25 13.85 -19.04 18.71
C SER A 25 12.69 -19.89 19.19
N ASN A 26 11.79 -19.27 19.96
CA ASN A 26 10.57 -19.89 20.47
C ASN A 26 9.59 -20.19 19.32
N THR A 27 8.71 -21.17 19.49
CA THR A 27 7.69 -21.55 18.50
C THR A 27 6.76 -20.39 18.15
N LYS A 28 6.37 -19.59 19.14
CA LYS A 28 5.54 -18.39 18.96
C LYS A 28 6.21 -17.33 18.06
N ASP A 29 7.50 -17.10 18.25
CA ASP A 29 8.24 -16.11 17.44
C ASP A 29 8.38 -16.59 15.98
N LYS A 30 8.57 -17.90 15.79
CA LYS A 30 8.62 -18.52 14.45
C LYS A 30 7.29 -18.37 13.73
N GLU A 31 6.17 -18.60 14.42
CA GLU A 31 4.83 -18.45 13.85
C GLU A 31 4.51 -17.00 13.49
N ALA A 32 4.79 -16.06 14.39
CA ALA A 32 4.66 -14.63 14.10
C ALA A 32 5.51 -14.19 12.90
N LEU A 33 6.75 -14.68 12.81
CA LEU A 33 7.65 -14.42 11.69
C LEU A 33 7.09 -15.00 10.38
N LEU A 34 6.51 -16.19 10.40
CA LEU A 34 5.88 -16.79 9.22
C LEU A 34 4.68 -15.97 8.73
N HIS A 35 3.83 -15.47 9.63
CA HIS A 35 2.72 -14.59 9.23
C HIS A 35 3.21 -13.29 8.57
N VAL A 36 4.28 -12.70 9.09
CA VAL A 36 4.91 -11.52 8.47
C VAL A 36 5.51 -11.87 7.11
N CYS A 37 6.17 -13.02 6.97
CA CYS A 37 6.73 -13.47 5.70
C CYS A 37 5.63 -13.75 4.67
N LEU A 38 4.52 -14.36 5.08
CA LEU A 38 3.36 -14.60 4.22
C LEU A 38 2.79 -13.27 3.70
N PHE A 39 2.61 -12.29 4.59
CA PHE A 39 2.20 -10.94 4.21
C PHE A 39 3.17 -10.32 3.20
N ILE A 40 4.48 -10.41 3.44
CA ILE A 40 5.50 -9.85 2.55
C ILE A 40 5.37 -10.44 1.15
N VAL A 41 5.36 -11.77 1.04
CA VAL A 41 5.37 -12.48 -0.25
C VAL A 41 4.05 -12.30 -1.00
N THR A 42 2.91 -12.35 -0.30
CA THR A 42 1.59 -12.34 -0.93
C THR A 42 1.08 -10.93 -1.22
N ILE A 43 1.38 -9.95 -0.36
CA ILE A 43 0.79 -8.61 -0.41
C ILE A 43 1.82 -7.53 -0.73
N TYR A 44 3.01 -7.55 -0.11
CA TYR A 44 3.92 -6.39 -0.17
C TYR A 44 4.85 -6.37 -1.39
N VAL A 45 5.38 -7.52 -1.83
CA VAL A 45 6.42 -7.58 -2.88
C VAL A 45 5.94 -7.01 -4.22
N LYS A 46 4.73 -7.36 -4.65
CA LYS A 46 4.19 -6.93 -5.95
C LYS A 46 4.04 -5.39 -6.04
N PRO A 47 3.32 -4.72 -5.12
CA PRO A 47 3.26 -3.26 -5.08
C PRO A 47 4.64 -2.61 -5.01
N TRP A 48 5.54 -3.15 -4.18
CA TRP A 48 6.88 -2.60 -4.01
C TRP A 48 7.67 -2.52 -5.33
N LEU A 49 7.58 -3.56 -6.17
CA LEU A 49 8.22 -3.56 -7.50
C LEU A 49 7.56 -2.56 -8.45
N GLN A 50 6.25 -2.30 -8.29
CA GLN A 50 5.49 -1.40 -9.15
C GLN A 50 5.67 0.08 -8.78
N TRP A 51 6.00 0.39 -7.53
CA TRP A 51 6.26 1.75 -7.03
C TRP A 51 7.49 2.45 -7.60
N ILE A 52 8.25 1.78 -8.48
CA ILE A 52 9.37 2.38 -9.22
C ILE A 52 8.87 3.43 -10.23
N LEU A 53 7.64 3.25 -10.74
CA LEU A 53 7.05 4.16 -11.72
C LEU A 53 6.16 5.20 -11.03
N ALA A 54 6.60 6.46 -11.02
CA ALA A 54 5.87 7.55 -10.37
C ALA A 54 4.44 7.73 -10.92
N VAL A 55 4.25 7.57 -12.24
CA VAL A 55 2.94 7.69 -12.90
C VAL A 55 1.93 6.66 -12.39
N LYS A 56 2.42 5.47 -11.98
CA LYS A 56 1.57 4.38 -11.47
C LYS A 56 1.33 4.47 -9.97
N ALA A 57 2.12 5.25 -9.24
CA ALA A 57 2.06 5.32 -7.78
C ALA A 57 0.64 5.57 -7.22
N PRO A 58 -0.16 6.53 -7.74
CA PRO A 58 -1.46 6.85 -7.13
C PRO A 58 -2.43 5.66 -7.19
N TYR A 59 -2.61 5.07 -8.38
CA TYR A 59 -3.52 3.96 -8.56
C TYR A 59 -3.04 2.68 -7.86
N LYS A 60 -1.74 2.41 -7.90
CA LYS A 60 -1.16 1.22 -7.25
C LYS A 60 -1.24 1.29 -5.72
N ASP A 61 -1.08 2.47 -5.13
CA ASP A 61 -1.25 2.66 -3.69
C ASP A 61 -2.68 2.36 -3.23
N LEU A 62 -3.69 2.83 -3.99
CA LEU A 62 -5.10 2.52 -3.70
C LEU A 62 -5.41 1.03 -3.91
N CYS A 63 -4.87 0.41 -4.96
CA CYS A 63 -5.00 -1.04 -5.18
C CYS A 63 -4.36 -1.84 -4.05
N PHE A 64 -3.22 -1.38 -3.53
CA PHE A 64 -2.57 -1.99 -2.40
C PHE A 64 -3.44 -1.92 -1.14
N LEU A 65 -4.03 -0.76 -0.83
CA LEU A 65 -4.98 -0.64 0.28
C LEU A 65 -6.20 -1.58 0.14
N LYS A 66 -6.75 -1.72 -1.07
CA LYS A 66 -7.81 -2.70 -1.36
C LYS A 66 -7.34 -4.14 -1.09
N SER A 67 -6.13 -4.48 -1.49
CA SER A 67 -5.56 -5.81 -1.24
C SER A 67 -5.39 -6.11 0.26
N LEU A 68 -5.07 -5.10 1.07
CA LEU A 68 -5.02 -5.23 2.52
C LEU A 68 -6.38 -5.57 3.12
N LYS A 69 -7.45 -4.87 2.72
CA LYS A 69 -8.81 -5.20 3.17
C LYS A 69 -9.23 -6.62 2.78
N VAL A 70 -8.80 -7.12 1.62
CA VAL A 70 -9.02 -8.54 1.27
C VAL A 70 -8.18 -9.48 2.16
N TYR A 71 -6.92 -9.13 2.43
CA TYR A 71 -6.01 -9.90 3.28
C TYR A 71 -6.45 -9.94 4.76
N GLU A 72 -7.35 -9.06 5.18
CA GLU A 72 -7.96 -9.08 6.51
C GLU A 72 -8.58 -10.45 6.84
N LYS A 73 -9.11 -11.16 5.82
CA LYS A 73 -9.63 -12.53 5.93
C LYS A 73 -8.56 -13.59 6.25
N VAL A 74 -7.29 -13.30 5.96
CA VAL A 74 -6.15 -14.21 6.19
C VAL A 74 -5.46 -13.88 7.51
N ASN A 75 -5.21 -12.60 7.76
CA ASN A 75 -4.65 -12.12 9.03
C ASN A 75 -5.12 -10.69 9.31
N GLU A 76 -6.17 -10.58 10.11
CA GLU A 76 -6.80 -9.31 10.48
C GLU A 76 -5.81 -8.35 11.16
N SER A 77 -5.02 -8.85 12.11
CA SER A 77 -4.10 -8.01 12.88
C SER A 77 -3.03 -7.38 11.98
N ILE A 78 -2.38 -8.16 11.12
CA ILE A 78 -1.36 -7.66 10.20
C ILE A 78 -2.00 -6.75 9.15
N SER A 79 -3.17 -7.12 8.61
CA SER A 79 -3.89 -6.30 7.63
C SER A 79 -4.21 -4.92 8.19
N LYS A 80 -4.84 -4.83 9.36
CA LYS A 80 -5.19 -3.56 10.01
C LYS A 80 -3.96 -2.73 10.33
N ALA A 81 -2.93 -3.34 10.92
CA ALA A 81 -1.69 -2.64 11.23
C ALA A 81 -1.01 -2.08 9.97
N ALA A 82 -0.96 -2.86 8.89
CA ALA A 82 -0.43 -2.41 7.61
C ALA A 82 -1.30 -1.31 7.00
N PHE A 83 -2.63 -1.48 6.96
CA PHE A 83 -3.56 -0.52 6.39
C PHE A 83 -3.43 0.84 7.06
N GLN A 84 -3.42 0.87 8.39
CA GLN A 84 -3.21 2.10 9.16
C GLN A 84 -1.86 2.74 8.81
N LYS A 85 -0.80 1.93 8.71
CA LYS A 85 0.53 2.46 8.46
C LYS A 85 0.69 3.03 7.06
N PHE A 86 0.17 2.35 6.05
CA PHE A 86 0.28 2.78 4.66
C PHE A 86 -0.71 3.88 4.30
N SER A 87 -1.86 3.97 4.97
CA SER A 87 -2.77 5.12 4.82
C SER A 87 -2.11 6.43 5.24
N GLN A 88 -1.26 6.42 6.27
CA GLN A 88 -0.45 7.59 6.66
C GLN A 88 0.61 7.97 5.62
N HIS A 89 0.96 7.07 4.71
CA HIS A 89 1.92 7.31 3.64
C HIS A 89 1.29 7.95 2.39
N LEU A 90 -0.05 8.10 2.35
CA LEU A 90 -0.79 8.77 1.28
C LEU A 90 -0.84 10.31 1.43
N TRP A 91 0.00 10.90 2.28
CA TRP A 91 0.06 12.36 2.48
C TRP A 91 0.36 13.14 1.18
N TYR A 92 0.98 12.48 0.21
CA TYR A 92 1.31 13.06 -1.07
C TYR A 92 0.12 13.02 -2.04
N PHE A 93 -0.93 12.24 -1.77
CA PHE A 93 -2.08 12.06 -2.64
C PHE A 93 -2.93 13.35 -2.68
N THR A 94 -2.79 14.09 -3.77
CA THR A 94 -3.51 15.33 -4.10
C THR A 94 -4.20 15.18 -5.45
N ASP A 95 -5.16 16.04 -5.74
CA ASP A 95 -5.89 16.10 -7.02
C ASP A 95 -4.93 16.18 -8.23
N GLU A 96 -3.82 16.91 -8.09
CA GLU A 96 -2.78 17.02 -9.13
C GLU A 96 -2.09 15.69 -9.43
N ILE A 97 -1.93 14.85 -8.42
CA ILE A 97 -1.29 13.53 -8.54
C ILE A 97 -2.29 12.51 -9.08
N GLU A 98 -3.59 12.69 -8.88
CA GLU A 98 -4.63 11.88 -9.54
C GLU A 98 -4.56 12.01 -11.06
N VAL A 99 -4.16 13.17 -11.60
CA VAL A 99 -3.96 13.38 -13.05
C VAL A 99 -2.93 12.40 -13.62
N LEU A 100 -1.93 12.00 -12.83
CA LEU A 100 -0.94 11.00 -13.28
C LEU A 100 -1.61 9.64 -13.55
N ALA A 101 -2.68 9.30 -12.82
CA ALA A 101 -3.42 8.07 -13.04
C ALA A 101 -4.15 8.02 -14.40
N LEU A 102 -4.39 9.18 -15.04
CA LEU A 102 -4.94 9.22 -16.41
C LEU A 102 -3.97 8.60 -17.43
N SER A 103 -2.67 8.64 -17.13
CA SER A 103 -1.61 8.06 -17.97
C SER A 103 -1.21 6.64 -17.54
N ASP A 104 -1.87 6.06 -16.53
CA ASP A 104 -1.64 4.67 -16.14
C ASP A 104 -2.55 3.74 -16.96
N ASP A 105 -1.93 2.89 -17.79
CA ASP A 105 -2.63 1.88 -18.60
C ASP A 105 -3.40 0.85 -17.75
N ASP A 106 -3.07 0.73 -16.46
CA ASP A 106 -3.76 -0.19 -15.54
C ASP A 106 -5.09 0.39 -14.99
N VAL A 107 -5.38 1.67 -15.24
CA VAL A 107 -6.63 2.34 -14.87
C VAL A 107 -7.61 2.21 -16.03
N ASP A 108 -8.82 1.73 -15.76
CA ASP A 108 -9.85 1.60 -16.78
C ASP A 108 -10.39 2.97 -17.22
N GLU A 109 -10.87 3.04 -18.46
CA GLU A 109 -11.36 4.30 -19.06
C GLU A 109 -12.55 4.90 -18.29
N GLU A 110 -13.41 4.09 -17.67
CA GLU A 110 -14.52 4.60 -16.86
C GLU A 110 -14.00 5.33 -15.62
N THR A 111 -12.99 4.76 -14.94
CA THR A 111 -12.32 5.40 -13.81
C THR A 111 -11.60 6.69 -14.24
N LYS A 112 -10.93 6.71 -15.39
CA LYS A 112 -10.29 7.93 -15.92
C LYS A 112 -11.31 9.05 -16.19
N LEU A 113 -12.47 8.72 -16.77
CA LEU A 113 -13.54 9.68 -16.99
C LEU A 113 -14.10 10.24 -15.67
N LYS A 114 -14.23 9.41 -14.63
CA LYS A 114 -14.66 9.85 -13.28
C LYS A 114 -13.65 10.81 -12.65
N ILE A 115 -12.36 10.50 -12.74
CA ILE A 115 -11.29 11.40 -12.27
C ILE A 115 -11.41 12.76 -12.97
N MET A 116 -11.54 12.77 -14.30
CA MET A 116 -11.68 14.01 -15.07
C MET A 116 -12.93 14.82 -14.67
N ALA A 117 -14.07 14.16 -14.50
CA ALA A 117 -15.31 14.83 -14.09
C ALA A 117 -15.21 15.47 -12.70
N ASN A 118 -14.56 14.77 -11.76
CA ASN A 118 -14.34 15.28 -10.40
C ASN A 118 -13.38 16.47 -10.40
N LEU A 119 -12.27 16.39 -11.15
CA LEU A 119 -11.32 17.50 -11.32
C LEU A 119 -11.97 18.76 -11.90
N HIS A 120 -12.80 18.62 -12.93
CA HIS A 120 -13.52 19.76 -13.50
C HIS A 120 -14.48 20.42 -12.51
N THR A 121 -15.07 19.66 -11.59
CA THR A 121 -15.96 20.18 -10.56
C THR A 121 -15.17 20.92 -9.46
N GLU A 122 -13.97 20.43 -9.13
CA GLU A 122 -13.05 21.00 -8.14
C GLU A 122 -12.39 22.32 -8.60
N ILE A 123 -12.08 22.49 -9.89
CA ILE A 123 -11.46 23.75 -10.41
C ILE A 123 -12.34 24.99 -10.14
N PHE A 124 -13.65 24.83 -10.01
CA PHE A 124 -14.58 25.91 -9.65
C PHE A 124 -14.68 26.16 -8.12
N SER A 125 -13.98 25.37 -7.31
CA SER A 125 -13.91 25.39 -5.85
C SER A 125 -12.46 25.64 -5.43
N THR A 126 -12.13 26.87 -5.05
CA THR A 126 -10.77 27.43 -4.90
C THR A 126 -9.83 26.85 -3.81
N HIS A 127 -9.97 25.59 -3.38
CA HIS A 127 -9.18 25.02 -2.28
C HIS A 127 -8.53 23.68 -2.65
N GLU A 128 -7.20 23.58 -2.55
CA GLU A 128 -6.45 22.31 -2.61
C GLU A 128 -6.92 21.37 -1.49
N LYS A 129 -7.44 20.19 -1.86
CA LYS A 129 -7.79 19.14 -0.89
C LYS A 129 -6.71 18.07 -0.88
N ARG A 130 -6.30 17.67 0.33
CA ARG A 130 -5.41 16.52 0.54
C ARG A 130 -6.23 15.33 1.02
N TYR A 131 -5.84 14.12 0.61
CA TYR A 131 -6.43 12.92 1.19
C TYR A 131 -6.13 12.83 2.69
N ILE A 132 -7.18 12.81 3.50
CA ILE A 132 -7.10 12.57 4.95
C ILE A 132 -7.91 11.29 5.22
N PRO A 133 -7.25 10.17 5.62
CA PRO A 133 -7.96 8.94 5.95
C PRO A 133 -8.99 9.19 7.07
N SER A 134 -10.22 8.74 6.87
CA SER A 134 -11.27 8.86 7.90
C SER A 134 -11.04 7.86 9.05
N LYS A 135 -11.59 8.14 10.24
CA LYS A 135 -11.52 7.22 11.38
C LYS A 135 -12.24 5.89 11.16
N GLU A 136 -13.14 5.84 10.19
CA GLU A 136 -13.94 4.65 9.85
C GLU A 136 -13.21 3.72 8.86
N GLU A 137 -12.21 4.25 8.15
CA GLU A 137 -11.36 3.48 7.23
C GLU A 137 -10.15 2.84 7.95
N LEU A 138 -9.69 3.46 9.06
CA LEU A 138 -8.57 3.05 9.94
C LEU A 138 -8.91 1.89 10.88
#